data_AF-A0A1M5VYZ4-F1
#
_entry.id   AF-A0A1M5VYZ4-F1
#
_cell.length_a   1.000
_cell.length_b   1.000
_cell.length_c   1.000
_cell.angle_alpha   90.00
_cell.angle_beta   90.00
_cell.angle_gamma   90.00
#
_symmetry.space_group_name_H-M   'P 1'
#
loop_
_entity.id
_entity.type
_entity.pdbx_description
1 polymer ?
#
loop_
_entity_poly.entity_id
_entity_poly.type
_entity_poly.pdbx_seq_one_letter_code
_entity_poly.pdbx_strand_id
1 'polypeptide(L)'
;MRISQRIRDKLTLSTREKIIRIGVQQSMMVIGGILSALGYVVFQVPYKIAAGGIAGLGIIVNEFTGVPVGAFFLVANIPLFILGYYFLGRWSFVWSSIVAVVVFSVATELFTYYIPIWDPSFPLTDDVLLAAIYAGVLYGIGSGLVYRFGGTVGGTSITARIIYNKTGFPMSQSYLATDLVIILLAGITFSMEVALLALITLVLVGIFSDFVLEGISQTRTVTIITEHPGPIRDAIMHELRRGVSHWEVTGGYSGKSRTMLYLTVLRSRIYDVKFITSRVDPQAFVVVGVSQQTWGGYNARRAK
;
A
#
# COMPACT_ATOMS: atom_id res chain seq x y z
N MET A 1 -9.03 -30.03 1.21
CA MET A 1 -8.85 -30.27 -0.25
C MET A 1 -7.48 -30.91 -0.50
N ARG A 2 -7.41 -32.08 -1.15
CA ARG A 2 -6.14 -32.68 -1.59
C ARG A 2 -5.74 -32.06 -2.93
N ILE A 3 -4.67 -31.26 -2.95
CA ILE A 3 -4.11 -30.67 -4.16
C ILE A 3 -3.36 -31.77 -4.95
N SER A 4 -3.57 -31.83 -6.27
CA SER A 4 -2.91 -32.82 -7.14
C SER A 4 -1.39 -32.66 -7.12
N GLN A 5 -0.67 -33.77 -7.26
CA GLN A 5 0.80 -33.80 -7.14
C GLN A 5 1.48 -32.91 -8.18
N ARG A 6 0.95 -32.88 -9.41
CA ARG A 6 1.40 -32.00 -10.51
C ARG A 6 1.27 -30.50 -10.19
N ILE A 7 0.28 -30.11 -9.39
CA ILE A 7 0.12 -28.73 -8.92
C ILE A 7 1.07 -28.48 -7.75
N ARG A 8 1.25 -29.45 -6.85
CA ARG A 8 2.21 -29.35 -5.74
C ARG A 8 3.63 -29.12 -6.24
N ASP A 9 4.07 -29.85 -7.27
CA ASP A 9 5.40 -29.74 -7.85
C ASP A 9 5.62 -28.40 -8.58
N LYS A 10 4.56 -27.81 -9.14
CA LYS A 10 4.60 -26.44 -9.69
C LYS A 10 4.60 -25.35 -8.62
N LEU A 11 4.09 -25.64 -7.43
CA LEU A 11 4.06 -24.73 -6.28
C LEU A 11 5.33 -24.83 -5.43
N THR A 12 6.11 -25.90 -5.56
CA THR A 12 7.42 -26.02 -4.93
C THR A 12 8.43 -25.15 -5.67
N LEU A 13 8.61 -23.92 -5.18
CA LEU A 13 9.68 -23.03 -5.63
C LEU A 13 11.04 -23.70 -5.46
N SER A 14 11.93 -23.52 -6.43
CA SER A 14 13.33 -23.94 -6.29
C SER A 14 13.99 -23.22 -5.11
N THR A 15 15.01 -23.83 -4.50
CA THR A 15 15.73 -23.24 -3.37
C THR A 15 16.24 -21.83 -3.69
N ARG A 16 16.72 -21.60 -4.91
CA ARG A 16 17.18 -20.29 -5.40
C ARG A 16 16.05 -19.25 -5.47
N GLU A 17 14.89 -19.62 -6.01
CA GLU A 17 13.74 -18.71 -6.10
C GLU A 17 13.16 -18.35 -4.73
N LYS A 18 13.17 -19.31 -3.79
CA LYS A 18 12.80 -19.04 -2.40
C LYS A 18 13.74 -18.02 -1.76
N ILE A 19 15.05 -18.19 -1.92
CA ILE A 19 16.06 -17.28 -1.36
C ILE A 19 15.90 -15.88 -1.96
N ILE A 20 15.76 -15.76 -3.29
CA ILE A 20 15.58 -14.46 -3.95
C ILE A 20 14.30 -13.78 -3.47
N ARG A 21 13.19 -14.52 -3.39
CA ARG A 21 11.90 -13.97 -2.93
C ARG A 21 11.99 -13.46 -1.50
N ILE A 22 12.58 -14.24 -0.59
CA ILE A 22 12.76 -13.85 0.81
C ILE A 22 13.73 -12.66 0.90
N GLY A 23 14.84 -12.70 0.17
CA GLY A 23 15.82 -11.61 0.14
C GLY A 23 15.20 -10.29 -0.29
N VAL A 24 14.48 -10.27 -1.41
CA VAL A 24 13.76 -9.08 -1.88
C VAL A 24 12.74 -8.61 -0.85
N GLN A 25 11.98 -9.53 -0.25
CA GLN A 25 10.99 -9.22 0.77
C GLN A 25 11.64 -8.53 1.99
N GLN A 26 12.74 -9.07 2.51
CA GLN A 26 13.44 -8.51 3.66
C GLN A 26 14.10 -7.17 3.33
N SER A 27 14.78 -7.05 2.18
CA SER A 27 15.40 -5.78 1.78
C SER A 27 14.38 -4.64 1.66
N MET A 28 13.19 -4.93 1.11
CA MET A 28 12.13 -3.93 0.98
C MET A 28 11.54 -3.55 2.34
N MET A 29 11.43 -4.49 3.29
CA MET A 29 11.02 -4.19 4.67
C MET A 29 12.02 -3.29 5.38
N VAL A 30 13.32 -3.55 5.19
CA VAL A 30 14.39 -2.72 5.77
C VAL A 30 14.30 -1.29 5.22
N ILE A 31 14.21 -1.14 3.90
CA ILE A 31 14.08 0.17 3.25
C ILE A 31 12.83 0.89 3.75
N GLY A 32 11.69 0.20 3.82
CA GLY A 32 10.44 0.76 4.30
C GLY A 32 10.50 1.20 5.76
N GLY A 33 11.13 0.40 6.63
CA GLY A 33 11.34 0.73 8.03
C GLY A 33 12.24 1.96 8.22
N ILE A 34 13.35 2.05 7.48
CA ILE A 34 14.25 3.21 7.52
C ILE A 34 13.54 4.47 7.02
N LEU A 35 12.81 4.39 5.90
CA LEU A 35 12.08 5.53 5.34
C LEU A 35 10.98 6.02 6.29
N SER A 36 10.29 5.08 6.95
CA SER A 36 9.30 5.41 7.98
C SER A 36 9.95 6.09 9.17
N ALA A 37 11.07 5.57 9.66
CA ALA A 37 11.81 6.15 10.78
C ALA A 37 12.31 7.57 10.46
N LEU A 38 12.77 7.80 9.22
CA LEU A 38 13.18 9.12 8.77
C LEU A 38 12.01 10.11 8.79
N GLY A 39 10.87 9.75 8.20
CA GLY A 39 9.67 10.60 8.22
C GLY A 39 9.18 10.90 9.64
N TYR A 40 9.29 9.91 10.54
CA TYR A 40 8.91 10.05 11.93
C TYR A 40 9.85 10.98 12.72
N VAL A 41 11.16 10.74 12.69
CA VAL A 41 12.14 11.52 13.47
C VAL A 41 12.29 12.94 12.97
N VAL A 42 12.24 13.13 11.65
CA VAL A 42 12.52 14.45 11.07
C VAL A 42 11.30 15.35 11.15
N PHE A 43 10.10 14.80 10.96
CA PHE A 43 8.89 15.61 10.76
C PHE A 43 7.78 15.39 11.80
N GLN A 44 7.84 14.35 12.63
CA GLN A 44 6.83 14.15 13.69
C GLN A 44 7.38 14.50 15.08
N VAL A 45 8.51 13.90 15.45
CA VAL A 45 9.09 14.04 16.80
C VAL A 45 9.36 15.50 17.20
N PRO A 46 10.02 16.35 16.38
CA PRO A 46 10.39 17.72 16.78
C PRO A 46 9.17 18.63 16.96
N TYR A 47 8.10 18.33 16.24
CA TYR A 47 6.86 19.12 16.21
C TYR A 47 5.74 18.49 17.04
N LYS A 48 6.04 17.42 17.79
CA LYS A 48 5.10 16.71 18.68
C LYS A 48 3.87 16.17 17.95
N ILE A 49 3.98 15.92 16.65
CA ILE A 49 2.88 15.44 15.80
C ILE A 49 2.68 13.93 16.06
N ALA A 50 1.76 13.58 16.95
CA ALA A 50 1.44 12.20 17.29
C ALA A 50 0.50 11.54 16.27
N ALA A 51 0.97 11.35 15.03
CA ALA A 51 0.16 10.91 13.88
C ALA A 51 0.22 9.39 13.58
N GLY A 52 0.40 8.56 14.60
CA GLY A 52 0.37 7.11 14.46
C GLY A 52 0.18 6.47 15.80
N GLY A 53 -0.39 5.28 15.87
CA GLY A 53 -0.80 4.71 17.15
C GLY A 53 0.31 4.58 18.19
N ILE A 54 1.06 3.47 18.17
CA ILE A 54 2.15 3.29 19.16
C ILE A 54 3.28 4.30 18.94
N ALA A 55 3.54 4.71 17.70
CA ALA A 55 4.56 5.71 17.41
C ALA A 55 4.22 7.07 18.04
N GLY A 56 3.00 7.58 17.82
CA GLY A 56 2.52 8.83 18.41
C GLY A 56 2.35 8.75 19.92
N LEU A 57 1.93 7.60 20.46
CA LEU A 57 2.01 7.36 21.91
C LEU A 57 3.44 7.47 22.43
N GLY A 58 4.43 7.02 21.64
CA GLY A 58 5.84 7.21 21.95
C GLY A 58 6.24 8.67 22.11
N ILE A 59 5.75 9.56 21.22
CA ILE A 59 5.98 11.02 21.34
C ILE A 59 5.39 11.56 22.65
N ILE A 60 4.16 11.18 22.97
CA ILE A 60 3.48 11.61 24.22
C ILE A 60 4.27 11.12 25.44
N VAL A 61 4.65 9.84 25.47
CA VAL A 61 5.40 9.26 26.60
C VAL A 61 6.78 9.87 26.73
N ASN A 62 7.46 10.13 25.62
CA ASN A 62 8.77 10.78 25.62
C ASN A 62 8.72 12.18 26.25
N GLU A 63 7.67 12.97 26.00
CA GLU A 63 7.50 14.29 26.62
C GLU A 63 7.48 14.22 28.16
N PHE A 64 6.77 13.23 28.73
CA PHE A 64 6.60 13.13 30.17
C PHE A 64 7.72 12.38 30.89
N THR A 65 8.35 11.41 30.22
CA THR A 65 9.26 10.46 30.86
C THR A 65 10.69 10.55 30.36
N GLY A 66 10.92 11.21 29.22
CA GLY A 66 12.21 11.20 28.52
C GLY A 66 12.59 9.85 27.91
N VAL A 67 11.74 8.83 27.99
CA VAL A 67 12.02 7.52 27.40
C VAL A 67 12.18 7.67 25.88
N PRO A 68 13.27 7.17 25.29
CA PRO A 68 13.49 7.30 23.85
C PRO A 68 12.35 6.69 23.03
N VAL A 69 11.90 7.42 22.00
CA VAL A 69 10.70 7.08 21.23
C VAL A 69 10.81 5.73 20.50
N GLY A 70 11.99 5.37 19.99
CA GLY A 70 12.25 4.10 19.33
C GLY A 70 12.30 2.93 20.30
N ALA A 71 12.86 3.14 21.50
CA ALA A 71 12.86 2.16 22.59
C ALA A 71 11.43 1.87 23.08
N PHE A 72 10.63 2.92 23.31
CA PHE A 72 9.21 2.76 23.66
C PHE A 72 8.45 1.99 22.58
N PHE A 73 8.65 2.36 21.31
CA PHE A 73 8.02 1.69 20.18
C PHE A 73 8.32 0.19 20.14
N LEU A 74 9.57 -0.20 20.39
CA LEU A 74 9.98 -1.61 20.38
C LEU A 74 9.25 -2.41 21.46
N VAL A 75 9.23 -1.89 22.70
CA VAL A 75 8.63 -2.56 23.86
C VAL A 75 7.10 -2.63 23.72
N ALA A 76 6.47 -1.52 23.34
CA ALA A 76 5.02 -1.44 23.21
C ALA A 76 4.48 -2.32 22.06
N ASN A 77 5.31 -2.70 21.09
CA ASN A 77 4.96 -3.65 20.03
C ASN A 77 4.91 -5.11 20.48
N ILE A 78 5.58 -5.48 21.57
CA ILE A 78 5.59 -6.87 22.09
C ILE A 78 4.16 -7.41 22.32
N PRO A 79 3.27 -6.74 23.07
CA PRO A 79 1.90 -7.23 23.28
C PRO A 79 1.09 -7.28 21.98
N LEU A 80 1.32 -6.35 21.05
CA LEU A 80 0.62 -6.36 19.78
C LEU A 80 1.09 -7.49 18.86
N PHE A 81 2.35 -7.90 18.93
CA PHE A 81 2.83 -9.08 18.21
C PHE A 81 2.17 -10.36 18.72
N ILE A 82 1.91 -10.47 20.03
CA ILE A 82 1.12 -11.57 20.58
C ILE A 82 -0.27 -11.58 19.94
N LEU A 83 -0.94 -10.42 19.85
CA LEU A 83 -2.24 -10.32 19.18
C LEU A 83 -2.16 -10.69 17.69
N GLY A 84 -1.18 -10.13 16.97
CA GLY A 84 -0.96 -10.39 15.55
C GLY A 84 -0.65 -11.85 15.24
N TYR A 85 0.05 -12.56 16.14
CA TYR A 85 0.30 -13.99 16.01
C TYR A 85 -0.99 -14.81 15.88
N TYR A 86 -2.01 -14.49 16.67
CA TYR A 86 -3.28 -15.23 16.65
C TYR A 86 -4.16 -14.88 15.45
N PHE A 87 -4.09 -13.65 14.93
CA PHE A 87 -5.04 -13.15 13.91
C PHE A 87 -4.47 -13.00 12.48
N LEU A 88 -3.15 -12.92 12.28
CA LEU A 88 -2.54 -12.51 11.00
C LEU A 88 -1.61 -13.56 10.34
N GLY A 89 -1.69 -14.82 10.77
CA GLY A 89 -0.93 -15.91 10.13
C GLY A 89 0.27 -16.42 10.92
N ARG A 90 0.22 -16.32 12.26
CA ARG A 90 1.19 -16.93 13.19
C ARG A 90 2.63 -16.50 12.89
N TRP A 91 3.54 -17.45 12.75
CA TRP A 91 4.98 -17.20 12.66
C TRP A 91 5.40 -16.46 11.39
N SER A 92 4.74 -16.67 10.24
CA SER A 92 5.18 -16.00 9.00
C SER A 92 4.99 -14.49 9.07
N PHE A 93 3.92 -14.04 9.74
CA PHE A 93 3.64 -12.63 9.97
C PHE A 93 4.53 -12.04 11.07
N VAL A 94 4.71 -12.76 12.18
CA VAL A 94 5.54 -12.27 13.30
C VAL A 94 6.99 -12.07 12.82
N TRP A 95 7.57 -13.03 12.10
CA TRP A 95 8.93 -12.89 11.60
C TRP A 95 9.09 -11.75 10.59
N SER A 96 8.14 -11.58 9.66
CA SER A 96 8.20 -10.47 8.70
C SER A 96 8.04 -9.09 9.35
N SER A 97 7.34 -9.02 10.47
CA SER A 97 7.02 -7.75 11.11
C SER A 97 8.02 -7.35 12.19
N ILE A 98 8.65 -8.32 12.87
CA ILE A 98 9.76 -8.07 13.79
C ILE A 98 10.89 -7.33 13.10
N VAL A 99 11.27 -7.74 11.88
CA VAL A 99 12.34 -7.08 11.14
C VAL A 99 12.03 -5.60 10.91
N ALA A 100 10.81 -5.30 10.46
CA ALA A 100 10.38 -3.92 10.23
C ALA A 100 10.34 -3.09 11.53
N VAL A 101 9.81 -3.65 12.62
CA VAL A 101 9.77 -2.95 13.93
C VAL A 101 11.17 -2.71 14.49
N VAL A 102 12.05 -3.71 14.46
CA VAL A 102 13.42 -3.57 14.96
C VAL A 102 14.19 -2.54 14.14
N VAL A 103 14.09 -2.62 12.80
CA VAL A 103 14.74 -1.65 11.91
C VAL A 103 14.19 -0.25 12.16
N PHE A 104 12.86 -0.08 12.25
CA PHE A 104 12.23 1.20 12.54
C PHE A 104 12.71 1.77 13.88
N SER A 105 12.69 0.97 14.96
CA SER A 105 13.13 1.40 16.29
C SER A 105 14.61 1.78 16.32
N VAL A 106 15.49 0.94 15.78
CA VAL A 106 16.94 1.21 15.75
C VAL A 106 17.24 2.43 14.88
N ALA A 107 16.65 2.53 13.69
CA ALA A 107 16.82 3.69 12.83
C ALA A 107 16.29 4.97 13.48
N THR A 108 15.16 4.89 14.19
CA THR A 108 14.59 6.02 14.94
C THR A 108 15.57 6.53 15.99
N GLU A 109 16.15 5.65 16.80
CA GLU A 109 17.14 6.05 17.82
C GLU A 109 18.40 6.65 17.19
N LEU A 110 18.93 6.00 16.14
CA LEU A 110 20.10 6.50 15.43
C LEU A 110 19.83 7.87 14.82
N PHE A 111 18.69 8.07 14.17
CA PHE A 111 18.34 9.34 13.55
C PHE A 111 18.09 10.43 14.59
N THR A 112 17.41 10.11 15.70
CA THR A 112 17.14 11.08 16.77
C THR A 112 18.45 11.58 17.39
N TYR A 113 19.44 10.69 17.53
CA TYR A 113 20.75 11.06 18.07
C TYR A 113 21.64 11.78 17.05
N TYR A 114 21.76 11.26 15.83
CA TYR A 114 22.77 11.74 14.87
C TYR A 114 22.30 12.89 13.98
N ILE A 115 21.02 12.98 13.58
CA ILE A 115 20.57 14.04 12.65
C ILE A 115 20.84 15.45 13.20
N PRO A 116 20.49 15.77 14.47
CA PRO A 116 20.75 17.10 15.02
C PRO A 116 22.25 17.44 15.16
N ILE A 117 23.11 16.42 15.25
CA ILE A 117 24.57 16.60 15.34
C ILE A 117 25.16 16.91 13.95
N TRP A 118 24.63 16.28 12.90
CA TRP A 118 25.17 16.37 11.55
C TRP A 118 24.64 17.58 10.79
N ASP A 119 23.43 18.02 11.12
CA ASP A 119 22.79 19.19 10.51
C ASP A 119 22.41 20.22 11.58
N PRO A 120 23.21 21.30 11.75
CA PRO A 120 22.91 22.38 12.68
C PRO A 120 21.61 23.13 12.36
N SER A 121 21.08 22.99 11.14
CA SER A 121 19.81 23.61 10.73
C SER A 121 18.58 22.81 11.14
N PHE A 122 18.75 21.68 11.86
CA PHE A 122 17.64 20.90 12.39
C PHE A 122 16.91 21.63 13.53
N PRO A 123 15.56 21.71 13.53
CA PRO A 123 14.61 21.10 12.59
C PRO A 123 14.62 21.73 11.18
N LEU A 124 14.47 20.90 10.13
CA LEU A 124 14.60 21.31 8.72
C LEU A 124 13.66 22.44 8.25
N THR A 125 12.60 22.76 9.00
CA THR A 125 11.64 23.81 8.64
C THR A 125 10.96 24.37 9.88
N ASP A 126 10.55 25.64 9.87
CA ASP A 126 9.72 26.20 10.94
C ASP A 126 8.21 26.03 10.64
N ASP A 127 7.85 25.59 9.43
CA ASP A 127 6.45 25.40 9.02
C ASP A 127 5.95 24.01 9.46
N VAL A 128 5.16 24.00 10.53
CA VAL A 128 4.61 22.78 11.13
C VAL A 128 3.63 22.06 10.19
N LEU A 129 2.90 22.79 9.34
CA LEU A 129 2.02 22.19 8.33
C LEU A 129 2.84 21.49 7.25
N LEU A 130 3.92 22.12 6.80
CA LEU A 130 4.85 21.52 5.86
C LEU A 130 5.45 20.23 6.45
N ALA A 131 5.87 20.28 7.72
CA ALA A 131 6.35 19.11 8.43
C ALA A 131 5.27 18.00 8.49
N ALA A 132 4.04 18.32 8.86
CA ALA A 132 2.92 17.37 8.89
C ALA A 132 2.70 16.68 7.52
N ILE A 133 2.78 17.44 6.42
CA ILE A 133 2.62 16.90 5.08
C ILE A 133 3.76 15.91 4.75
N TYR A 134 5.02 16.30 4.96
CA TYR A 134 6.17 15.44 4.66
C TYR A 134 6.29 14.24 5.59
N ALA A 135 5.89 14.37 6.86
CA ALA A 135 5.70 13.27 7.78
C ALA A 135 4.74 12.23 7.18
N GLY A 136 3.58 12.68 6.69
CA GLY A 136 2.55 11.84 6.10
C GLY A 136 3.03 11.11 4.85
N VAL A 137 3.72 11.83 3.96
CA VAL A 137 4.26 11.29 2.70
C VAL A 137 5.34 10.23 2.97
N LEU A 138 6.40 10.57 3.71
CA LEU A 138 7.54 9.67 3.90
C LEU A 138 7.17 8.46 4.75
N TYR A 139 6.46 8.69 5.86
CA TYR A 139 5.99 7.60 6.72
C TYR A 139 4.97 6.72 6.00
N GLY A 140 4.07 7.30 5.21
CA GLY A 140 3.11 6.54 4.38
C GLY A 140 3.80 5.69 3.32
N ILE A 141 4.77 6.24 2.58
CA ILE A 141 5.51 5.47 1.58
C ILE A 141 6.30 4.33 2.24
N GLY A 142 7.00 4.61 3.34
CA GLY A 142 7.78 3.61 4.07
C GLY A 142 6.91 2.48 4.62
N SER A 143 5.82 2.83 5.30
CA SER A 143 4.92 1.84 5.89
C SER A 143 4.16 1.05 4.83
N GLY A 144 3.70 1.69 3.75
CA GLY A 144 3.14 1.04 2.57
C GLY A 144 4.07 0.01 1.94
N LEU A 145 5.37 0.27 1.89
CA LEU A 145 6.37 -0.69 1.40
C LEU A 145 6.45 -1.92 2.32
N VAL A 146 6.46 -1.72 3.63
CA VAL A 146 6.44 -2.83 4.60
C VAL A 146 5.17 -3.67 4.45
N TYR A 147 4.00 -3.05 4.29
CA TYR A 147 2.72 -3.74 4.09
C TYR A 147 2.71 -4.54 2.79
N ARG A 148 3.21 -3.96 1.69
CA ARG A 148 3.29 -4.61 0.38
C ARG A 148 4.04 -5.93 0.40
N PHE A 149 5.07 -6.02 1.22
CA PHE A 149 5.89 -7.22 1.39
C PHE A 149 5.40 -8.12 2.54
N GLY A 150 4.22 -7.85 3.08
CA GLY A 150 3.53 -8.71 4.05
C GLY A 150 3.97 -8.52 5.49
N GLY A 151 4.78 -7.51 5.80
CA GLY A 151 5.14 -7.11 7.15
C GLY A 151 4.18 -6.05 7.71
N THR A 152 4.46 -5.57 8.91
CA THR A 152 3.85 -4.35 9.43
C THR A 152 4.91 -3.52 10.16
N VAL A 153 4.79 -2.20 10.13
CA VAL A 153 5.62 -1.32 10.96
C VAL A 153 5.27 -1.49 12.44
N GLY A 154 4.18 -2.18 12.78
CA GLY A 154 3.76 -2.41 14.15
C GLY A 154 2.90 -1.27 14.70
N GLY A 155 2.54 -1.33 15.96
CA GLY A 155 1.58 -0.42 16.56
C GLY A 155 0.15 -0.76 16.17
N THR A 156 -0.72 0.26 16.20
CA THR A 156 -2.12 0.14 15.81
C THR A 156 -2.32 -0.37 14.38
N SER A 157 -1.29 -0.31 13.53
CA SER A 157 -1.26 -0.97 12.22
C SER A 157 -1.52 -2.48 12.28
N ILE A 158 -1.18 -3.17 13.37
CA ILE A 158 -1.52 -4.58 13.57
C ILE A 158 -3.04 -4.73 13.65
N THR A 159 -3.69 -3.90 14.45
CA THR A 159 -5.15 -3.85 14.59
C THR A 159 -5.82 -3.42 13.29
N ALA A 160 -5.31 -2.37 12.65
CA ALA A 160 -5.81 -1.90 11.35
C ALA A 160 -5.68 -2.99 10.27
N ARG A 161 -4.60 -3.78 10.28
CA ARG A 161 -4.40 -4.88 9.32
C ARG A 161 -5.35 -6.03 9.57
N ILE A 162 -5.68 -6.30 10.84
CA ILE A 162 -6.72 -7.27 11.20
C ILE A 162 -8.07 -6.82 10.64
N ILE A 163 -8.40 -5.53 10.74
CA ILE A 163 -9.62 -4.96 10.16
C ILE A 163 -9.60 -5.11 8.64
N TYR A 164 -8.55 -4.62 7.96
CA TYR A 164 -8.36 -4.76 6.51
C TYR A 164 -8.56 -6.20 6.03
N ASN A 165 -7.89 -7.18 6.67
CA ASN A 165 -7.98 -8.59 6.26
C ASN A 165 -9.36 -9.21 6.52
N LYS A 166 -10.13 -8.70 7.48
CA LYS A 166 -11.46 -9.23 7.83
C LYS A 166 -12.60 -8.55 7.08
N THR A 167 -12.50 -7.26 6.79
CA THR A 167 -13.60 -6.45 6.23
C THR A 167 -13.32 -5.96 4.81
N GLY A 168 -12.06 -5.93 4.37
CA GLY A 168 -11.65 -5.34 3.09
C GLY A 168 -11.64 -3.81 3.08
N PHE A 169 -11.82 -3.15 4.23
CA PHE A 169 -11.73 -1.69 4.33
C PHE A 169 -10.31 -1.21 4.04
N PRO A 170 -10.13 -0.05 3.37
CA PRO A 170 -8.82 0.55 3.13
C PRO A 170 -8.00 0.69 4.41
N MET A 171 -6.67 0.59 4.28
CA MET A 171 -5.79 0.65 5.44
C MET A 171 -5.86 2.04 6.10
N SER A 172 -5.96 3.09 5.28
CA SER A 172 -6.20 4.48 5.71
C SER A 172 -7.41 4.66 6.65
N GLN A 173 -8.55 4.04 6.32
CA GLN A 173 -9.75 4.13 7.14
C GLN A 173 -9.62 3.34 8.45
N SER A 174 -8.92 2.21 8.39
CA SER A 174 -8.66 1.38 9.56
C SER A 174 -7.75 2.11 10.56
N TYR A 175 -6.75 2.88 10.08
CA TYR A 175 -5.92 3.74 10.93
C TYR A 175 -6.70 4.85 11.62
N LEU A 176 -7.59 5.51 10.88
CA LEU A 176 -8.39 6.61 11.42
C LEU A 176 -9.21 6.14 12.64
N ALA A 177 -9.79 4.95 12.57
CA ALA A 177 -10.55 4.38 13.67
C ALA A 177 -9.67 4.03 14.89
N THR A 178 -8.46 3.50 14.68
CA THR A 178 -7.59 3.07 15.79
C THR A 178 -6.83 4.22 16.43
N ASP A 179 -6.49 5.25 15.67
CA ASP A 179 -5.51 6.26 16.09
C ASP A 179 -6.19 7.56 16.56
N LEU A 180 -7.51 7.71 16.37
CA LEU A 180 -8.26 8.87 16.81
C LEU A 180 -8.11 9.14 18.31
N VAL A 181 -8.10 8.08 19.13
CA VAL A 181 -7.92 8.21 20.58
C VAL A 181 -6.57 8.86 20.90
N ILE A 182 -5.52 8.50 20.16
CA ILE A 182 -4.15 8.94 20.41
C ILE A 182 -3.97 10.38 19.92
N ILE A 183 -4.62 10.75 18.81
CA ILE A 183 -4.69 12.13 18.34
C ILE A 183 -5.41 13.03 19.35
N LEU A 184 -6.53 12.57 19.91
CA LEU A 184 -7.25 13.32 20.94
C LEU A 184 -6.40 13.50 22.21
N LEU A 185 -5.69 12.44 22.64
CA LEU A 185 -4.74 12.53 23.76
C LEU A 185 -3.62 13.53 23.47
N ALA A 186 -3.07 13.56 22.26
CA ALA A 186 -2.09 14.55 21.84
C ALA A 186 -2.65 15.99 21.87
N GLY A 187 -3.92 16.16 21.53
CA GLY A 187 -4.62 17.45 21.59
C GLY A 187 -4.75 18.01 22.99
N ILE A 188 -5.02 17.13 23.96
CA ILE A 188 -5.08 17.47 25.38
C ILE A 188 -3.67 17.72 25.95
N THR A 189 -2.67 16.98 25.46
CA THR A 189 -1.30 17.01 25.99
C THR A 189 -0.49 18.20 25.48
N PHE A 190 -0.56 18.49 24.19
CA PHE A 190 0.29 19.47 23.52
C PHE A 190 -0.50 20.72 23.13
N SER A 191 -1.40 20.59 22.17
CA SER A 191 -2.37 21.61 21.78
C SER A 191 -3.37 21.02 20.78
N MET A 192 -4.55 21.63 20.67
CA MET A 192 -5.54 21.22 19.67
C MET A 192 -5.01 21.38 18.23
N GLU A 193 -4.14 22.36 17.99
CA GLU A 193 -3.51 22.58 16.68
C GLU A 193 -2.61 21.40 16.29
N VAL A 194 -1.79 20.91 17.22
CA VAL A 194 -0.96 19.71 17.01
C VAL A 194 -1.82 18.47 16.73
N ALA A 195 -2.99 18.34 17.36
CA ALA A 195 -3.92 17.25 17.06
C ALA A 195 -4.53 17.35 15.65
N LEU A 196 -4.89 18.56 15.20
CA LEU A 196 -5.38 18.78 13.84
C LEU A 196 -4.30 18.46 12.80
N LEU A 197 -3.06 18.86 13.06
CA LEU A 197 -1.90 18.53 12.23
C LEU A 197 -1.61 17.02 12.23
N ALA A 198 -1.76 16.35 13.37
CA ALA A 198 -1.64 14.90 13.48
C ALA A 198 -2.73 14.16 12.68
N LEU A 199 -3.95 14.70 12.65
CA LEU A 199 -5.04 14.16 11.83
C LEU A 199 -4.73 14.28 10.33
N ILE A 200 -4.23 15.44 9.87
CA ILE A 200 -3.80 15.63 8.47
C ILE A 200 -2.69 14.63 8.13
N THR A 201 -1.68 14.53 8.99
CA THR A 201 -0.56 13.60 8.84
C THR A 201 -1.06 12.16 8.73
N LEU A 202 -1.99 11.72 9.60
CA LEU A 202 -2.55 10.37 9.59
C LEU A 202 -3.28 10.04 8.29
N VAL A 203 -4.09 10.99 7.78
CA VAL A 203 -4.79 10.81 6.49
C VAL A 203 -3.79 10.66 5.35
N LEU A 204 -2.75 11.48 5.32
CA LEU A 204 -1.69 11.39 4.32
C LEU A 204 -0.91 10.08 4.43
N VAL A 205 -0.54 9.65 5.65
CA VAL A 205 0.06 8.32 5.88
C VAL A 205 -0.81 7.25 5.25
N GLY A 206 -2.12 7.27 5.51
CA GLY A 206 -3.07 6.32 4.94
C GLY A 206 -3.06 6.31 3.41
N ILE A 207 -3.22 7.47 2.77
CA ILE A 207 -3.26 7.60 1.31
C ILE A 207 -1.97 7.07 0.66
N PHE A 208 -0.81 7.50 1.16
CA PHE A 208 0.47 7.07 0.60
C PHE A 208 0.79 5.61 0.91
N SER A 209 0.35 5.08 2.06
CA SER A 209 0.45 3.66 2.38
C SER A 209 -0.35 2.81 1.40
N ASP A 210 -1.62 3.17 1.19
CA ASP A 210 -2.52 2.48 0.27
C ASP A 210 -1.97 2.56 -1.17
N PHE A 211 -1.49 3.73 -1.61
CA PHE A 211 -0.86 3.91 -2.92
C PHE A 211 0.35 3.00 -3.14
N VAL A 212 1.25 2.87 -2.15
CA VAL A 212 2.41 1.98 -2.26
C VAL A 212 2.03 0.51 -2.17
N LEU A 213 1.08 0.17 -1.29
CA LEU A 213 0.55 -1.18 -1.09
C LEU A 213 -0.12 -1.72 -2.36
N GLU A 214 -1.04 -0.96 -2.93
CA GLU A 214 -1.75 -1.30 -4.17
C GLU A 214 -0.84 -1.19 -5.40
N GLY A 215 0.11 -0.26 -5.36
CA GLY A 215 1.02 0.06 -6.46
C GLY A 215 0.36 0.89 -7.56
N ILE A 216 1.16 1.29 -8.54
CA ILE A 216 0.69 2.13 -9.64
C ILE A 216 -0.15 1.28 -10.59
N SER A 217 -1.45 1.58 -10.70
CA SER A 217 -2.34 1.01 -11.73
C SER A 217 -1.89 1.46 -13.12
N GLN A 218 -1.06 0.64 -13.77
CA GLN A 218 -0.59 0.88 -15.14
C GLN A 218 -1.56 0.35 -16.22
N THR A 219 -2.51 -0.49 -15.84
CA THR A 219 -3.45 -1.14 -16.76
C THR A 219 -4.88 -0.61 -16.60
N ARG A 220 -5.66 -0.75 -17.67
CA ARG A 220 -7.09 -0.48 -17.71
C ARG A 220 -7.81 -1.66 -18.33
N THR A 221 -9.01 -1.92 -17.83
CA THR A 221 -9.94 -2.85 -18.47
C THR A 221 -10.77 -2.07 -19.47
N VAL A 222 -10.95 -2.61 -20.66
CA VAL A 222 -11.81 -2.02 -21.67
C VAL A 222 -12.89 -3.04 -21.99
N THR A 223 -14.13 -2.60 -21.89
CA THR A 223 -15.31 -3.37 -22.27
C THR A 223 -15.95 -2.69 -23.47
N ILE A 224 -16.13 -3.42 -24.57
CA ILE A 224 -16.70 -2.90 -25.82
C ILE A 224 -17.93 -3.73 -26.13
N ILE A 225 -19.11 -3.11 -26.22
CA ILE A 225 -20.34 -3.76 -26.63
C ILE A 225 -20.63 -3.34 -28.07
N THR A 226 -20.70 -4.30 -28.99
CA THR A 226 -20.79 -4.07 -30.44
C THR A 226 -21.64 -5.15 -31.12
N GLU A 227 -22.17 -4.83 -32.31
CA GLU A 227 -22.80 -5.78 -33.23
C GLU A 227 -21.77 -6.35 -34.24
N HIS A 228 -20.55 -5.78 -34.28
CA HIS A 228 -19.46 -6.16 -35.19
C HIS A 228 -18.18 -6.58 -34.43
N PRO A 229 -18.23 -7.64 -33.60
CA PRO A 229 -17.10 -8.03 -32.74
C PRO A 229 -15.87 -8.52 -33.49
N GLY A 230 -16.04 -9.20 -34.63
CA GLY A 230 -14.94 -9.81 -35.39
C GLY A 230 -13.90 -8.79 -35.84
N PRO A 231 -14.28 -7.77 -36.64
CA PRO A 231 -13.35 -6.75 -37.11
C PRO A 231 -12.61 -6.00 -35.98
N ILE A 232 -13.31 -5.67 -34.89
CA ILE A 232 -12.71 -4.99 -33.73
C ILE A 232 -11.70 -5.89 -33.02
N ARG A 233 -12.08 -7.15 -32.77
CA ARG A 233 -11.21 -8.17 -32.15
C ARG A 233 -9.93 -8.33 -32.97
N ASP A 234 -10.06 -8.51 -34.27
CA ASP A 234 -8.93 -8.80 -35.16
C ASP A 234 -8.00 -7.58 -35.24
N ALA A 235 -8.54 -6.36 -35.39
CA ALA A 235 -7.75 -5.13 -35.37
C ALA A 235 -6.97 -4.95 -34.04
N ILE A 236 -7.61 -5.18 -32.90
CA ILE A 236 -6.93 -5.12 -31.60
C ILE A 236 -5.84 -6.20 -31.48
N MET A 237 -6.11 -7.42 -31.93
CA MET A 237 -5.14 -8.52 -31.88
C MET A 237 -3.93 -8.26 -32.80
N HIS A 238 -4.13 -7.62 -33.95
CA HIS A 238 -3.05 -7.30 -34.89
C HIS A 238 -2.25 -6.05 -34.47
N GLU A 239 -2.92 -4.93 -34.24
CA GLU A 239 -2.28 -3.63 -33.97
C GLU A 239 -1.67 -3.57 -32.56
N LEU A 240 -2.40 -4.10 -31.55
CA LEU A 240 -1.99 -4.00 -30.15
C LEU A 240 -1.33 -5.28 -29.63
N ARG A 241 -1.40 -6.38 -30.39
CA ARG A 241 -0.94 -7.72 -29.97
C ARG A 241 -1.55 -8.14 -28.64
N ARG A 242 -2.85 -7.87 -28.45
CA ARG A 242 -3.58 -8.17 -27.22
C ARG A 242 -4.71 -9.16 -27.44
N GLY A 243 -4.80 -10.13 -26.54
CA GLY A 243 -5.92 -11.05 -26.49
C GLY A 243 -7.19 -10.32 -26.04
N VAL A 244 -8.31 -10.75 -26.63
CA VAL A 244 -9.64 -10.22 -26.36
C VAL A 244 -10.53 -11.42 -26.01
N SER A 245 -11.19 -11.36 -24.86
CA SER A 245 -12.25 -12.31 -24.49
C SER A 245 -13.59 -11.75 -24.94
N HIS A 246 -14.56 -12.61 -25.24
CA HIS A 246 -15.89 -12.15 -25.64
C HIS A 246 -17.00 -13.00 -25.03
N TRP A 247 -18.15 -12.36 -24.79
CA TRP A 247 -19.39 -13.00 -24.36
C TRP A 247 -20.57 -12.43 -25.15
N GLU A 248 -21.60 -13.24 -25.38
CA GLU A 248 -22.88 -12.74 -25.87
C GLU A 248 -23.65 -12.05 -24.74
N VAL A 249 -24.23 -10.90 -25.05
CA VAL A 249 -25.00 -10.08 -24.12
C VAL A 249 -26.28 -9.60 -24.79
N THR A 250 -27.39 -9.59 -24.07
CA THR A 250 -28.67 -9.09 -24.58
C THR A 250 -28.95 -7.70 -24.02
N GLY A 251 -29.29 -6.74 -24.90
CA GLY A 251 -29.67 -5.40 -24.47
C GLY A 251 -30.96 -5.42 -23.66
N GLY A 252 -30.92 -4.98 -22.39
CA GLY A 252 -32.09 -5.02 -21.51
C GLY A 252 -33.28 -4.19 -22.00
N TYR A 253 -33.04 -3.11 -22.75
CA TYR A 253 -34.09 -2.30 -23.37
C TYR A 253 -34.47 -2.79 -24.77
N SER A 254 -33.48 -3.10 -25.62
CA SER A 254 -33.71 -3.42 -27.03
C SER A 254 -34.07 -4.88 -27.30
N GLY A 255 -33.80 -5.79 -26.36
CA GLY A 255 -33.92 -7.24 -26.55
C GLY A 255 -32.94 -7.83 -27.58
N LYS A 256 -32.06 -7.01 -28.17
CA LYS A 256 -31.13 -7.45 -29.23
C LYS A 256 -29.91 -8.13 -28.62
N SER A 257 -29.51 -9.25 -29.23
CA SER A 257 -28.23 -9.89 -28.94
C SER A 257 -27.08 -9.04 -29.50
N ARG A 258 -26.05 -8.85 -28.69
CA ARG A 258 -24.81 -8.12 -28.99
C ARG A 258 -23.64 -8.90 -28.42
N THR A 259 -22.42 -8.51 -28.78
CA THR A 259 -21.22 -9.11 -28.22
C THR A 259 -20.48 -8.10 -27.36
N MET A 260 -20.11 -8.52 -26.16
CA MET A 260 -19.22 -7.79 -25.26
C MET A 260 -17.81 -8.32 -25.42
N LEU A 261 -16.90 -7.49 -25.95
CA LEU A 261 -15.46 -7.73 -25.94
C LEU A 261 -14.86 -7.16 -24.65
N TYR A 262 -13.95 -7.92 -24.05
CA TYR A 262 -13.21 -7.52 -22.86
C TYR A 262 -11.73 -7.75 -23.03
N LEU A 263 -10.97 -6.71 -22.72
CA LEU A 263 -9.52 -6.73 -22.84
C LEU A 263 -8.89 -5.88 -21.74
N THR A 264 -7.60 -6.11 -21.54
CA THR A 264 -6.77 -5.33 -20.61
C THR A 264 -5.59 -4.74 -21.37
N VAL A 265 -5.42 -3.43 -21.27
CA VAL A 265 -4.36 -2.67 -21.96
C VAL A 265 -3.64 -1.74 -20.99
N LEU A 266 -2.46 -1.25 -21.36
CA LEU A 266 -1.85 -0.15 -20.61
C LEU A 266 -2.68 1.11 -20.74
N ARG A 267 -2.56 1.97 -19.72
CA ARG A 267 -3.11 3.32 -19.75
C ARG A 267 -2.71 4.10 -21.01
N SER A 268 -1.47 3.93 -21.48
CA SER A 268 -0.97 4.58 -22.70
C SER A 268 -1.62 4.09 -24.00
N ARG A 269 -2.25 2.91 -23.99
CA ARG A 269 -2.85 2.27 -25.18
C ARG A 269 -4.38 2.43 -25.24
N ILE A 270 -4.98 3.12 -24.27
CA ILE A 270 -6.44 3.38 -24.27
C ILE A 270 -6.84 4.16 -25.52
N TYR A 271 -6.03 5.14 -25.92
CA TYR A 271 -6.31 5.97 -27.09
C TYR A 271 -6.38 5.12 -28.35
N ASP A 272 -5.42 4.20 -28.54
CA ASP A 272 -5.39 3.29 -29.68
C ASP A 272 -6.66 2.39 -29.74
N VAL A 273 -7.10 1.86 -28.58
CA VAL A 273 -8.34 1.05 -28.52
C VAL A 273 -9.56 1.89 -28.89
N LYS A 274 -9.67 3.12 -28.36
CA LYS A 274 -10.77 4.03 -28.71
C LYS A 274 -10.78 4.35 -30.19
N PHE A 275 -9.61 4.60 -30.78
CA PHE A 275 -9.46 4.90 -32.20
C PHE A 275 -9.87 3.73 -33.09
N ILE A 276 -9.38 2.52 -32.80
CA ILE A 276 -9.76 1.31 -33.56
C ILE A 276 -11.27 1.08 -33.45
N THR A 277 -11.82 1.16 -32.24
CA THR A 277 -13.24 0.89 -32.00
C THR A 277 -14.12 1.90 -32.73
N SER A 278 -13.85 3.20 -32.61
CA SER A 278 -14.66 4.23 -33.25
C SER A 278 -14.56 4.22 -34.77
N ARG A 279 -13.44 3.74 -35.33
CA ARG A 279 -13.27 3.64 -36.78
C ARG A 279 -13.98 2.44 -37.38
N VAL A 280 -14.01 1.33 -36.66
CA VAL A 280 -14.61 0.06 -37.12
C VAL A 280 -16.11 0.03 -36.85
N ASP A 281 -16.54 0.44 -35.66
CA ASP A 281 -17.95 0.51 -35.28
C ASP A 281 -18.22 1.80 -34.49
N PRO A 282 -18.66 2.88 -35.16
CA PRO A 282 -19.03 4.13 -34.51
C PRO A 282 -20.19 4.02 -33.51
N GLN A 283 -20.99 2.94 -33.57
CA GLN A 283 -22.12 2.69 -32.67
C GLN A 283 -21.74 1.81 -31.47
N ALA A 284 -20.49 1.35 -31.39
CA ALA A 284 -20.01 0.54 -30.28
C ALA A 284 -19.99 1.34 -28.97
N PHE A 285 -20.43 0.70 -27.89
CA PHE A 285 -20.39 1.27 -26.54
C PHE A 285 -19.13 0.82 -25.81
N VAL A 286 -18.30 1.77 -25.38
CA VAL A 286 -17.00 1.49 -24.76
C VAL A 286 -16.95 1.99 -23.32
N VAL A 287 -16.64 1.10 -22.39
CA VAL A 287 -16.38 1.42 -20.98
C VAL A 287 -14.92 1.16 -20.67
N VAL A 288 -14.25 2.18 -20.12
CA VAL A 288 -12.87 2.05 -19.63
C VAL A 288 -12.90 1.99 -18.11
N GLY A 289 -12.66 0.79 -17.56
CA GLY A 289 -12.55 0.55 -16.13
C GLY A 289 -11.11 0.71 -15.62
N VAL A 290 -10.99 1.03 -14.33
CA VAL A 290 -9.72 1.03 -13.63
C VAL A 290 -9.46 -0.38 -13.10
N SER A 291 -8.32 -0.96 -13.48
CA SER A 291 -7.82 -2.20 -12.87
C SER A 291 -6.71 -1.82 -11.91
N GLN A 292 -6.89 -2.05 -10.60
CA GLN A 292 -5.84 -1.76 -9.62
C GLN A 292 -4.59 -2.61 -9.89
N GLN A 293 -4.76 -3.91 -10.11
CA GLN A 293 -3.68 -4.84 -10.43
C GLN A 293 -4.10 -5.83 -11.51
N THR A 294 -3.13 -6.32 -12.28
CA THR A 294 -3.31 -7.37 -13.30
C THR A 294 -2.13 -8.32 -13.23
N TRP A 295 -2.42 -9.61 -13.10
CA TRP A 295 -1.42 -10.67 -13.00
C TRP A 295 -1.48 -11.55 -14.25
N GLY A 296 -0.32 -11.82 -14.86
CA GLY A 296 -0.25 -12.57 -16.12
C GLY A 296 -0.55 -11.74 -17.37
N GLY A 297 -0.31 -12.31 -18.55
CA GLY A 297 -0.64 -11.72 -19.86
C GLY A 297 0.20 -10.51 -20.26
N TYR A 298 -0.05 -9.34 -19.65
CA TYR A 298 0.58 -8.07 -20.05
C TYR A 298 2.05 -7.99 -19.60
N ASN A 299 2.34 -8.38 -18.35
CA ASN A 299 3.67 -8.33 -17.72
C ASN A 299 4.39 -9.69 -17.66
N ALA A 300 3.71 -10.78 -18.06
CA ALA A 300 4.34 -12.09 -18.07
C ALA A 300 5.31 -12.15 -19.24
N ARG A 301 6.62 -12.23 -18.96
CA ARG A 301 7.58 -12.77 -19.92
C ARG A 301 7.01 -14.12 -20.37
N ARG A 302 6.69 -14.26 -21.66
CA ARG A 302 6.42 -15.59 -22.22
C ARG A 302 7.63 -16.44 -21.86
N ALA A 303 7.42 -17.50 -21.08
CA ALA A 303 8.42 -18.55 -20.97
C ALA A 303 8.69 -19.01 -22.42
N LYS A 304 9.94 -18.82 -22.86
CA LYS A 304 10.41 -19.42 -24.12
C LYS A 304 10.42 -20.93 -23.95
#